data_AF-A0A830BBG2-F1
#
_entry.id   AF-A0A830BBG2-F1
#
_cell.length_a   1.000
_cell.length_b   1.000
_cell.length_c   1.000
_cell.angle_alpha   90.00
_cell.angle_beta   90.00
_cell.angle_gamma   90.00
#
_symmetry.space_group_name_H-M   'P 1'
#
loop_
_entity.id
_entity.type
_entity.pdbx_description
1 polymer ?
#
loop_
_entity_poly.entity_id
_entity_poly.type
_entity_poly.pdbx_seq_one_letter_code
_entity_poly.pdbx_strand_id
1 'polypeptide(L)' 'MCFLGCGEEETELGRRRAPGSCPYCSGKVHAVDVSSRCLFCFLPICFRFKRRYLCSLCSRRLVLLYDL' A
#
# COMPACT_ATOMS: atom_id res chain seq x y z
N MET A 1 -19.63 -10.47 22.87
CA MET A 1 -19.85 -10.88 21.47
C MET A 1 -20.02 -9.62 20.63
N CYS A 2 -18.94 -9.10 20.02
CA CYS A 2 -19.02 -7.92 19.16
C CYS A 2 -19.23 -8.39 17.72
N PHE A 3 -20.48 -8.34 17.29
CA PHE A 3 -20.93 -8.57 15.92
C PHE A 3 -20.75 -7.25 15.14
N LEU A 4 -19.96 -7.30 14.07
CA LEU A 4 -19.96 -6.35 12.94
C LEU A 4 -19.78 -4.84 13.27
N GLY A 5 -18.52 -4.40 13.22
CA GLY A 5 -18.21 -2.97 13.12
C GLY A 5 -16.72 -2.68 13.13
N CYS A 6 -15.89 -3.58 12.57
CA CYS A 6 -14.47 -3.32 12.45
C CYS A 6 -14.26 -2.41 11.23
N GLY A 7 -14.24 -1.09 11.46
CA GLY A 7 -13.89 -0.13 10.43
C GLY A 7 -12.42 -0.31 10.02
N GLU A 8 -12.18 -0.50 8.73
CA GLU A 8 -10.84 -0.47 8.15
C GLU A 8 -10.54 0.98 7.75
N GLU A 9 -9.68 1.67 8.49
CA GLU A 9 -9.26 3.03 8.13
C GLU A 9 -7.97 2.95 7.28
N GLU A 10 -8.09 3.27 5.99
CA GLU A 10 -6.96 3.38 5.07
C GLU A 10 -6.38 4.80 5.15
N THR A 11 -5.16 4.94 5.64
CA THR A 11 -4.43 6.22 5.67
C THR A 11 -3.19 6.13 4.80
N GLU A 12 -3.06 7.03 3.82
CA GLU A 12 -1.82 7.20 3.08
C GLU A 12 -0.78 7.88 3.98
N LEU A 13 0.27 7.14 4.36
CA LEU A 13 1.33 7.68 5.23
C LEU A 13 2.39 8.45 4.46
N GLY A 14 2.54 8.16 3.16
CA GLY A 14 3.46 8.92 2.33
C GLY A 14 3.71 8.32 0.96
N ARG A 15 4.15 9.20 0.05
CA ARG A 15 4.59 8.83 -1.28
C ARG A 15 6.08 9.05 -1.39
N ARG A 16 6.83 8.00 -1.68
CA ARG A 16 8.29 8.04 -1.92
C ARG A 16 8.59 7.62 -3.35
N ARG A 17 9.69 8.12 -3.92
CA ARG A 17 10.20 7.57 -5.19
C ARG A 17 10.80 6.20 -4.91
N ALA A 18 10.42 5.20 -5.69
CA ALA A 18 10.98 3.87 -5.61
C ALA A 18 12.15 3.74 -6.59
N PRO A 19 13.21 2.99 -6.24
CA PRO A 19 14.19 2.56 -7.23
C PRO A 19 13.51 1.60 -8.21
N GLY A 20 13.86 1.73 -9.49
CA GLY A 20 13.32 0.90 -10.57
C GLY A 20 12.49 1.67 -11.58
N SER A 21 12.20 0.99 -12.69
CA SER A 21 11.47 1.53 -13.84
C SER A 21 10.26 0.65 -14.12
N CYS A 22 9.19 1.25 -14.63
CA CYS A 22 8.02 0.52 -15.06
C CYS A 22 8.39 -0.43 -16.22
N PRO A 23 8.11 -1.74 -16.14
CA PRO A 23 8.46 -2.69 -17.20
C PRO A 23 7.67 -2.44 -18.50
N TYR A 24 6.60 -1.64 -18.46
CA TYR A 24 5.75 -1.36 -19.61
C TYR A 24 6.15 -0.09 -20.37
N CYS A 25 6.68 0.92 -19.69
CA CYS A 25 6.96 2.23 -20.30
C CYS A 25 8.31 2.83 -19.89
N SER A 26 9.13 2.08 -19.15
CA SER A 26 10.42 2.51 -18.59
C SER A 26 10.34 3.77 -17.71
N GLY A 27 9.13 4.15 -17.29
CA GLY A 27 8.86 5.34 -16.51
C GLY A 27 9.22 5.18 -15.03
N LYS A 28 9.39 6.31 -14.35
CA LYS A 28 9.71 6.34 -12.91
C LYS A 28 8.59 5.70 -12.09
N VAL A 29 8.97 5.02 -11.02
CA VAL A 29 8.05 4.35 -10.11
C VAL A 29 8.01 5.08 -8.78
N HIS A 30 6.80 5.25 -8.25
CA HIS A 30 6.54 5.77 -6.92
C HIS A 30 6.06 4.64 -6.02
N ALA A 31 6.64 4.53 -4.83
CA ALA A 31 6.08 3.75 -3.74
C ALA A 31 5.11 4.63 -2.93
N VAL A 32 3.91 4.13 -2.71
CA VAL A 32 2.90 4.71 -1.83
C VAL A 32 2.75 3.77 -0.65
N ASP A 33 3.14 4.26 0.52
CA ASP A 33 3.04 3.53 1.78
C ASP A 33 1.65 3.84 2.39
N VAL A 34 0.77 2.85 2.38
CA VAL A 34 -0.59 2.93 2.93
C VAL A 34 -0.62 2.16 4.25
N SER A 35 -1.02 2.81 5.33
CA SER A 35 -1.30 2.14 6.59
C SER A 35 -2.80 1.88 6.69
N SER A 36 -3.17 0.62 6.89
CA SER A 36 -4.53 0.24 7.23
C SER A 36 -4.56 0.00 8.74
N ARG A 37 -5.31 0.83 9.46
CA ARG A 37 -5.56 0.59 10.89
C ARG A 37 -6.79 -0.30 11.01
N CYS A 38 -6.61 -1.46 11.63
CA CYS A 38 -7.70 -2.38 11.90
C CYS A 38 -7.97 -2.37 13.42
N LEU A 39 -9.13 -1.85 13.80
CA LEU A 39 -9.61 -1.84 15.17
C LEU A 39 -10.38 -3.13 15.44
N PHE A 40 -9.65 -4.23 15.62
CA PHE A 40 -10.28 -5.47 16.05
C PHE A 40 -10.74 -5.32 17.50
N CYS A 41 -12.03 -5.55 17.76
CA CYS A 41 -12.55 -5.61 19.13
C CYS A 41 -11.67 -6.59 19.93
N PHE A 42 -11.11 -6.13 21.05
CA PHE A 42 -10.25 -6.88 21.98
C PHE A 42 -8.76 -7.08 21.62
N LEU A 43 -8.30 -6.62 20.46
CA LEU A 43 -6.86 -6.65 20.13
C LEU A 43 -6.26 -5.24 20.15
N PRO A 44 -5.02 -5.07 20.66
CA PRO A 44 -4.28 -3.84 20.45
C PRO A 44 -4.20 -3.58 18.94
N ILE A 45 -4.55 -2.35 18.57
CA ILE A 45 -4.63 -1.80 17.22
C ILE A 45 -3.65 -2.50 16.26
N CYS A 46 -4.19 -3.27 15.30
CA CYS A 46 -3.36 -3.91 14.29
C CYS A 46 -3.10 -2.90 13.16
N PHE A 47 -1.88 -2.39 13.07
CA PHE A 47 -1.43 -1.56 11.95
C PHE A 47 -0.91 -2.46 10.84
N ARG A 48 -1.63 -2.50 9.71
CA ARG A 48 -1.21 -3.24 8.53
C ARG A 48 -0.66 -2.27 7.50
N PHE A 49 0.67 -2.20 7.39
CA PHE A 49 1.32 -1.40 6.37
C PHE A 49 1.31 -2.16 5.04
N LYS A 50 0.75 -1.56 4.00
CA LYS A 50 0.74 -2.04 2.62
C LYS A 50 1.47 -1.04 1.74
N ARG A 51 2.48 -1.51 1.01
CA ARG A 51 3.19 -0.70 0.03
C ARG A 51 2.63 -0.94 -1.36
N ARG A 52 2.17 0.12 -2.04
CA ARG A 52 1.66 0.08 -3.42
C ARG A 52 2.69 0.77 -4.32
N TYR A 53 3.00 0.19 -5.48
CA TYR A 53 3.89 0.83 -6.44
C TYR A 53 3.06 1.33 -7.62
N LEU A 54 3.34 2.55 -8.08
CA LEU A 54 2.61 3.22 -9.16
C LEU A 54 3.60 3.87 -10.11
N CYS A 55 3.45 3.65 -11.41
CA CYS A 55 4.22 4.40 -12.39
C CYS A 55 3.73 5.85 -12.47
N SER A 56 4.64 6.82 -12.54
CA SER A 56 4.27 8.23 -12.73
C SER A 56 3.78 8.56 -14.14
N LEU A 57 4.12 7.73 -15.14
CA LEU A 57 3.77 7.99 -16.55
C LEU A 57 2.46 7.33 -16.95
N CYS A 58 2.35 6.01 -16.74
CA CYS A 58 1.17 5.26 -17.15
C CYS A 58 0.14 5.07 -16.02
N SER A 59 0.42 5.60 -14.82
CA SER A 59 -0.42 5.47 -13.61
C SER A 59 -0.80 4.02 -13.26
N ARG A 60 -0.15 3.02 -13.88
CA ARG A 60 -0.41 1.62 -13.61
C ARG A 60 0.14 1.25 -12.24
N ARG A 61 -0.65 0.46 -11.52
CA ARG A 61 -0.22 -0.21 -10.31
C ARG A 61 0.74 -1.33 -10.66
N LEU A 62 1.94 -1.23 -10.12
CA LEU A 62 2.98 -2.24 -10.19
C LEU A 62 2.88 -3.08 -8.92
N VAL A 63 2.79 -4.38 -9.08
CA VAL A 63 2.96 -5.35 -8.01
C VAL A 63 4.39 -5.81 -8.14
N LEU A 64 5.22 -5.56 -7.11
CA LEU A 64 6.54 -6.18 -7.07
C LEU A 64 6.32 -7.69 -6.93
N LEU A 65 6.45 -8.41 -8.04
CA LEU A 65 6.79 -9.82 -8.01
C LEU A 65 8.25 -9.82 -7.55
N TYR A 66 8.44 -10.10 -6.26
CA TYR A 66 9.74 -10.24 -5.62
C TYR A 66 10.67 -11.03 -6.56
N ASP A 67 11.79 -10.40 -6.95
CA ASP A 67 12.86 -11.01 -7.74
C ASP A 67 13.15 -12.43 -7.25
N LEU A 68 13.04 -13.40 -8.17
CA LEU A 68 13.54 -14.76 -7.99
C LEU A 68 15.06 -14.76 -8.14
#